data_AF-A0A6D2JGM5-F1
#
_entry.id   AF-A0A6D2JGM5-F1
#
_cell.length_a   1.000
_cell.length_b   1.000
_cell.length_c   1.000
_cell.angle_alpha   90.00
_cell.angle_beta   90.00
_cell.angle_gamma   90.00
#
_symmetry.space_group_name_H-M   'P 1'
#
loop_
_entity.id
_entity.type
_entity.pdbx_description
1 polymer ?
#
loop_
_entity_poly.entity_id
_entity_poly.type
_entity_poly.pdbx_seq_one_letter_code
_entity_poly.pdbx_strand_id
1 'polypeptide(L)'
;MLEDVGKLPQVTSVLKKCIFMNGYIYVHVPLVTMMRKFTNKAKLYRPAVTRFATCFITLAQYHKQQNNLRKMVTSEEWESLKWSKEAGGKKVKTYILQESFWKNVVYALKLPGPIVEALRKVDGDRKPAM
;
A
#
# COMPACT_ATOMS: atom_id res chain seq x y z
N MET A 1 2.16 -20.30 -7.10
CA MET A 1 1.07 -19.50 -7.71
C MET A 1 0.85 -18.14 -7.05
N LEU A 2 0.40 -18.06 -5.78
CA LEU A 2 0.21 -16.77 -5.11
C LEU A 2 1.54 -16.05 -4.84
N GLU A 3 2.59 -16.78 -4.47
CA GLU A 3 3.94 -16.21 -4.32
C GLU A 3 4.49 -15.62 -5.63
N ASP A 4 4.11 -16.17 -6.80
CA ASP A 4 4.60 -15.73 -8.10
C ASP A 4 3.98 -14.40 -8.55
N VAL A 5 2.75 -14.14 -8.10
CA VAL A 5 2.06 -12.86 -8.33
C VAL A 5 2.73 -11.74 -7.52
N GLY A 6 3.25 -12.07 -6.34
CA GLY A 6 4.10 -11.18 -5.56
C GLY A 6 5.42 -10.83 -6.26
N LYS A 7 5.90 -11.66 -7.20
CA LYS A 7 7.15 -11.45 -7.97
C LYS A 7 6.95 -10.56 -9.21
N LEU A 8 5.71 -10.24 -9.58
CA LEU A 8 5.45 -9.31 -10.68
C LEU A 8 6.15 -7.97 -10.41
N PRO A 9 6.92 -7.41 -11.38
CA PRO A 9 7.70 -6.21 -11.14
C PRO A 9 6.87 -5.02 -10.65
N GLN A 10 5.65 -4.86 -11.16
CA GLN A 10 4.74 -3.78 -10.73
C GLN A 10 4.29 -3.97 -9.28
N VAL A 11 3.92 -5.19 -8.90
CA VAL A 11 3.46 -5.53 -7.53
C VAL A 11 4.62 -5.37 -6.55
N THR A 12 5.78 -5.95 -6.87
CA THR A 12 7.00 -5.83 -6.05
C THR A 12 7.39 -4.37 -5.84
N SER A 13 7.37 -3.57 -6.90
CA SER A 13 7.74 -2.14 -6.85
C SER A 13 6.81 -1.36 -5.93
N VAL A 14 5.50 -1.53 -6.07
CA VAL A 14 4.52 -0.84 -5.20
C VAL A 14 4.65 -1.29 -3.75
N LEU A 15 4.82 -2.59 -3.50
CA LEU A 15 4.99 -3.10 -2.14
C LEU A 15 6.24 -2.52 -1.49
N LYS A 16 7.38 -2.49 -2.18
CA LYS A 16 8.61 -1.86 -1.68
C LYS A 16 8.39 -0.38 -1.32
N LYS A 17 7.66 0.36 -2.16
CA LYS A 17 7.32 1.77 -1.88
C LYS A 17 6.41 1.90 -0.64
N CYS A 18 5.37 1.07 -0.52
CA CYS A 18 4.49 1.06 0.66
C CYS A 18 5.25 0.69 1.94
N ILE A 19 6.15 -0.30 1.90
CA ILE A 19 6.99 -0.69 3.04
C ILE A 19 7.87 0.48 3.47
N PHE A 20 8.52 1.13 2.51
CA PHE A 20 9.36 2.30 2.78
C PHE A 20 8.56 3.44 3.41
N MET A 21 7.44 3.84 2.79
CA MET A 21 6.61 4.94 3.30
C MET A 21 6.09 4.65 4.70
N ASN A 22 5.61 3.42 4.95
CA ASN A 22 5.15 3.04 6.26
C ASN A 22 6.28 3.03 7.28
N GLY A 23 7.45 2.49 6.92
CA GLY A 23 8.64 2.53 7.79
C GLY A 23 9.03 3.95 8.16
N TYR A 24 9.09 4.85 7.19
CA TYR A 24 9.45 6.24 7.42
C TYR A 24 8.44 6.98 8.29
N ILE A 25 7.14 6.85 8.00
CA ILE A 25 6.08 7.51 8.78
C ILE A 25 6.10 7.01 10.22
N TYR A 26 6.18 5.70 10.46
CA TYR A 26 6.08 5.11 11.80
C TYR A 26 7.31 5.31 12.68
N VAL A 27 8.46 5.65 12.11
CA VAL A 27 9.67 6.01 12.87
C VAL A 27 9.56 7.42 13.46
N HIS A 28 8.76 8.32 12.87
CA HIS A 28 8.66 9.71 13.29
C HIS A 28 7.28 10.01 13.88
N VAL A 29 7.21 10.17 15.21
CA VAL A 29 5.95 10.39 15.94
C VAL A 29 5.10 11.52 15.35
N PRO A 30 5.65 12.70 14.96
CA PRO A 30 4.81 13.75 14.38
C PRO A 30 4.24 13.40 13.01
N LEU A 31 4.96 12.60 12.20
CA LEU A 31 4.41 12.09 10.93
C LEU A 31 3.28 11.08 11.19
N VAL A 32 3.37 10.26 12.24
CA VAL A 32 2.26 9.37 12.64
C VAL A 32 1.04 10.18 13.07
N THR A 33 1.23 11.20 13.91
CA THR A 33 0.15 12.09 14.35
C THR A 33 -0.52 12.77 13.18
N MET A 34 0.27 13.30 12.25
CA MET A 34 -0.22 13.94 11.05
C MET A 34 -0.97 12.97 10.14
N MET A 35 -0.41 11.78 9.87
CA MET A 35 -1.09 10.75 9.09
C MET A 35 -2.45 10.38 9.70
N ARG A 36 -2.53 10.23 11.03
CA ARG A 36 -3.80 9.97 11.73
C ARG A 36 -4.78 11.14 11.61
N LYS A 37 -4.31 12.39 11.63
CA LYS A 37 -5.16 13.57 11.42
C LYS A 37 -5.80 13.57 10.04
N PHE A 38 -5.03 13.32 8.99
CA PHE A 38 -5.54 13.37 7.60
C PHE A 38 -6.38 12.14 7.22
N THR A 39 -6.13 10.98 7.84
CA THR A 39 -6.80 9.72 7.50
C THR A 39 -7.99 9.37 8.41
N ASN A 40 -8.49 10.31 9.21
CA ASN A 40 -9.51 10.08 10.24
C ASN A 40 -9.15 8.91 11.18
N LYS A 41 -7.92 8.94 11.70
CA LYS A 41 -7.33 7.93 12.60
C LYS A 41 -7.23 6.52 12.00
N ALA A 42 -7.34 6.38 10.67
CA ALA A 42 -7.11 5.09 10.02
C ALA A 42 -5.66 4.63 10.26
N LYS A 43 -5.48 3.31 10.40
CA LYS A 43 -4.16 2.70 10.50
C LYS A 43 -3.70 2.33 9.10
N LEU A 44 -2.52 2.84 8.70
CA LEU A 44 -1.78 2.25 7.59
C LEU A 44 -1.10 0.97 8.11
N TYR A 45 -1.59 -0.20 7.69
CA TYR A 45 -0.96 -1.45 8.10
C TYR A 45 0.47 -1.52 7.54
N ARG A 46 1.40 -2.05 8.33
CA ARG A 46 2.76 -2.34 7.85
C ARG A 46 2.67 -3.56 6.93
N PRO A 47 3.06 -3.45 5.65
CA PRO A 47 3.10 -4.63 4.79
C PRO A 47 4.18 -5.59 5.33
N ALA A 48 3.80 -6.83 5.61
CA ALA A 48 4.74 -7.92 5.84
C ALA A 48 4.99 -8.63 4.51
N VAL A 49 6.24 -8.63 4.04
CA VAL A 49 6.67 -9.16 2.74
C VAL A 49 6.23 -10.62 2.52
N THR A 50 6.06 -11.38 3.60
CA THR A 50 5.87 -12.84 3.59
C THR A 50 4.41 -13.31 3.65
N ARG A 51 3.43 -12.41 3.73
CA ARG A 51 2.00 -12.81 3.80
C ARG A 51 1.21 -12.12 2.69
N PHE A 52 1.01 -12.85 1.60
CA PHE A 52 0.30 -12.41 0.39
C PHE A 52 -0.97 -11.59 0.71
N ALA A 53 -1.85 -12.09 1.58
CA ALA A 53 -3.07 -11.39 1.99
C ALA A 53 -2.80 -10.03 2.68
N THR A 54 -1.80 -9.95 3.56
CA THR A 54 -1.42 -8.71 4.27
C THR A 54 -0.90 -7.64 3.31
N CYS A 55 -0.22 -8.04 2.24
CA CYS A 55 0.21 -7.14 1.18
C CYS A 55 -1.00 -6.47 0.49
N PHE A 56 -2.00 -7.23 0.06
CA PHE A 56 -3.20 -6.64 -0.58
C PHE A 56 -4.06 -5.82 0.38
N ILE A 57 -4.20 -6.23 1.64
CA ILE A 57 -4.89 -5.42 2.66
C ILE A 57 -4.21 -4.06 2.80
N THR A 58 -2.88 -4.05 2.81
CA THR A 58 -2.12 -2.79 2.91
C THR A 58 -2.31 -1.92 1.67
N LEU A 59 -2.20 -2.50 0.47
CA LEU A 59 -2.46 -1.78 -0.78
C LEU A 59 -3.89 -1.20 -0.81
N ALA A 60 -4.88 -1.96 -0.33
CA ALA A 60 -6.28 -1.52 -0.27
C ALA A 60 -6.45 -0.33 0.69
N GLN A 61 -5.77 -0.33 1.84
CA GLN A 61 -5.78 0.83 2.73
C GLN A 61 -5.09 2.05 2.13
N TYR A 62 -3.95 1.87 1.46
CA TYR A 62 -3.27 2.98 0.76
C TYR A 62 -4.19 3.57 -0.32
N HIS A 63 -4.83 2.72 -1.13
CA HIS A 63 -5.78 3.16 -2.15
C HIS A 63 -6.98 3.91 -1.55
N LYS A 64 -7.58 3.37 -0.48
CA LYS A 64 -8.69 4.01 0.25
C LYS A 64 -8.30 5.40 0.79
N GLN A 65 -7.05 5.57 1.20
CA GLN A 65 -6.54 6.81 1.77
C GLN A 65 -5.83 7.72 0.77
N GLN A 66 -5.85 7.42 -0.54
CA GLN A 66 -5.08 8.15 -1.57
C GLN A 66 -5.25 9.67 -1.46
N ASN A 67 -6.50 10.15 -1.45
CA ASN A 67 -6.78 11.58 -1.43
C ASN A 67 -6.33 12.24 -0.12
N ASN A 68 -6.48 11.53 1.00
CA ASN A 68 -6.06 12.00 2.32
C ASN A 68 -4.53 12.07 2.43
N LEU A 69 -3.82 11.07 1.90
CA LEU A 69 -2.36 11.05 1.85
C LEU A 69 -1.81 12.15 0.94
N ARG A 70 -2.45 12.41 -0.21
CA ARG A 70 -2.10 13.53 -1.09
C ARG A 70 -2.27 14.86 -0.36
N LYS A 71 -3.42 15.10 0.28
CA LYS A 71 -3.66 16.30 1.11
C LYS A 71 -2.63 16.45 2.23
N MET A 72 -2.24 15.35 2.88
CA MET A 72 -1.22 15.35 3.92
C MET A 72 0.11 15.90 3.39
N VAL A 73 0.65 15.33 2.32
CA VAL A 73 2.00 15.71 1.81
C VAL A 73 2.04 17.03 1.06
N THR A 74 0.89 17.65 0.78
CA THR A 74 0.80 18.99 0.17
C THR A 74 0.36 20.06 1.16
N SER A 75 0.13 19.72 2.42
CA SER A 75 -0.29 20.70 3.43
C SER A 75 0.90 21.53 3.95
N GLU A 76 0.61 22.74 4.42
CA GLU A 76 1.62 23.61 5.07
C GLU A 76 2.23 22.95 6.32
N GLU A 77 1.41 22.18 7.04
CA GLU A 77 1.86 21.37 8.17
C GLU A 77 2.94 20.36 7.77
N TRP A 78 2.89 19.80 6.56
CA TRP A 78 3.94 18.89 6.08
C TRP A 78 5.21 19.68 5.80
N GLU A 79 5.12 20.82 5.12
CA GLU A 79 6.25 21.67 4.77
C GLU A 79 6.96 22.28 5.99
N SER A 80 6.26 22.44 7.11
CA SER A 80 6.85 22.96 8.35
C SER A 80 7.65 21.91 9.13
N LEU A 81 7.39 20.61 8.93
CA LEU A 81 8.08 19.54 9.65
C LEU A 81 9.54 19.39 9.21
N LYS A 82 10.41 19.04 10.15
CA LYS A 82 11.82 18.71 9.87
C LYS A 82 11.93 17.49 8.93
N TRP A 83 11.18 16.43 9.22
CA TRP A 83 11.27 15.15 8.51
C TRP A 83 10.75 15.20 7.06
N SER A 84 9.87 16.14 6.71
CA SER A 84 9.45 16.30 5.31
C SER A 84 10.58 16.79 4.40
N LYS A 85 11.54 17.53 4.96
CA LYS A 85 12.68 18.11 4.25
C LYS A 85 13.85 17.14 4.08
N GLU A 86 13.90 16.09 4.89
CA GLU A 86 14.88 15.02 4.78
C GLU A 86 14.67 14.19 3.51
N ALA A 87 15.71 13.47 3.08
CA ALA A 87 15.64 12.63 1.88
C ALA A 87 14.50 11.60 1.95
N GLY A 88 14.23 11.06 3.15
CA GLY A 88 13.12 10.13 3.37
C GLY A 88 11.75 10.77 3.14
N GLY A 89 11.48 11.92 3.77
CA GLY A 89 10.23 12.66 3.60
C GLY A 89 10.00 13.11 2.16
N LYS A 90 11.03 13.65 1.51
CA LYS A 90 10.97 14.00 0.07
C LYS A 90 10.58 12.81 -0.78
N LYS A 91 11.16 11.63 -0.52
CA LYS A 91 10.86 10.39 -1.23
C LYS A 91 9.42 9.92 -0.98
N VAL A 92 8.91 10.04 0.25
CA VAL A 92 7.49 9.76 0.57
C VAL A 92 6.56 10.68 -0.23
N LYS A 93 6.81 11.99 -0.23
CA LYS A 93 6.02 12.97 -1.00
C LYS A 93 6.03 12.62 -2.49
N THR A 94 7.20 12.34 -3.06
CA THR A 94 7.32 11.94 -4.48
C THR A 94 6.48 10.71 -4.79
N TYR A 95 6.52 9.66 -3.97
CA TYR A 95 5.72 8.45 -4.20
C TYR A 95 4.22 8.69 -4.12
N ILE A 96 3.76 9.49 -3.15
CA ILE A 96 2.34 9.81 -2.98
C ILE A 96 1.81 10.68 -4.13
N LEU A 97 2.63 11.54 -4.71
CA LEU A 97 2.23 12.39 -5.84
C LEU A 97 2.37 11.71 -7.20
N GLN A 98 3.13 10.61 -7.29
CA GLN A 98 3.38 9.89 -8.53
C GLN A 98 2.13 9.13 -9.02
N GLU A 99 1.56 9.55 -10.15
CA GLU A 99 0.40 8.89 -10.79
C GLU A 99 0.64 7.39 -11.05
N SER A 100 1.83 7.02 -11.54
CA SER A 100 2.14 5.63 -11.84
C SER A 100 2.20 4.73 -10.59
N PHE A 101 2.44 5.29 -9.40
CA PHE A 101 2.33 4.54 -8.16
C PHE A 101 0.88 4.08 -7.94
N TRP A 102 -0.09 4.98 -8.04
CA TRP A 102 -1.51 4.67 -7.85
C TRP A 102 -2.07 3.74 -8.93
N LYS A 103 -1.66 3.93 -10.19
CA LYS A 103 -2.01 3.00 -11.28
C LYS A 103 -1.54 1.57 -10.97
N ASN A 104 -0.33 1.42 -10.44
CA ASN A 104 0.20 0.12 -10.06
C ASN A 104 -0.46 -0.45 -8.79
N VAL A 105 -0.91 0.39 -7.85
CA VAL A 105 -1.73 -0.05 -6.69
C VAL A 105 -3.04 -0.64 -7.18
N VAL A 106 -3.75 0.03 -8.10
CA VAL A 106 -5.01 -0.47 -8.68
C VAL A 106 -4.78 -1.75 -9.47
N TYR A 107 -3.72 -1.81 -10.27
CA TYR A 107 -3.31 -3.02 -10.99
C TYR A 107 -3.14 -4.18 -10.01
N ALA A 108 -2.34 -4.00 -8.95
CA ALA A 108 -2.11 -5.03 -7.96
C ALA A 108 -3.43 -5.48 -7.31
N LEU A 109 -4.30 -4.56 -6.89
CA LEU A 109 -5.58 -4.89 -6.25
C LEU A 109 -6.56 -5.68 -7.15
N LYS A 110 -6.40 -5.61 -8.48
CA LYS A 110 -7.21 -6.40 -9.43
C LYS A 110 -6.73 -7.84 -9.61
N LEU A 111 -5.48 -8.16 -9.25
CA LEU A 111 -4.89 -9.49 -9.47
C LEU A 111 -5.54 -10.61 -8.64
N PRO A 112 -5.88 -10.43 -7.34
CA PRO A 112 -6.45 -11.50 -6.53
C PRO A 112 -7.79 -12.03 -7.05
N GLY A 113 -8.62 -11.22 -7.71
CA GLY A 113 -9.93 -11.63 -8.21
C GLY A 113 -9.85 -12.82 -9.19
N PRO A 114 -9.17 -12.65 -10.33
CA PRO A 114 -8.93 -13.73 -11.29
C PRO A 114 -8.22 -14.94 -10.69
N ILE A 115 -7.29 -14.73 -9.75
CA ILE A 115 -6.55 -15.84 -9.10
C ILE A 115 -7.48 -16.64 -8.19
N VAL A 116 -8.28 -15.99 -7.36
CA VAL A 116 -9.25 -16.67 -6.48
C VAL A 116 -10.31 -17.38 -7.31
N GLU A 117 -10.74 -16.80 -8.42
CA GLU A 117 -11.69 -17.45 -9.33
C GLU A 117 -11.08 -18.66 -10.04
N ALA A 118 -9.83 -18.56 -10.52
CA ALA A 118 -9.11 -19.68 -11.10
C ALA A 118 -8.87 -20.80 -10.08
N LEU A 119 -8.47 -20.46 -8.84
CA LEU A 119 -8.34 -21.42 -7.75
C LEU A 119 -9.68 -22.10 -7.43
N ARG A 120 -10.79 -21.35 -7.38
CA ARG A 120 -12.14 -21.93 -7.18
C ARG A 120 -12.55 -22.86 -8.31
N LYS A 121 -12.17 -22.60 -9.56
CA LYS A 121 -12.44 -23.52 -10.68
C LYS A 121 -11.60 -24.80 -10.60
N VAL A 122 -10.34 -24.69 -10.18
CA VAL A 122 -9.43 -25.84 -9.99
C VAL A 122 -9.83 -26.68 -8.76
N ASP A 123 -10.24 -26.04 -7.66
CA ASP A 123 -10.72 -26.71 -6.45
C ASP A 123 -12.17 -27.19 -6.58
N GLY A 124 -12.96 -26.57 -7.46
CA GLY A 124 -14.38 -26.82 -7.69
C GLY A 124 -14.71 -28.07 -8.51
N ASP A 125 -13.71 -28.77 -9.05
CA ASP A 125 -13.89 -30.08 -9.71
C ASP A 125 -13.82 -31.26 -8.74
N ARG A 126 -13.69 -31.03 -7.43
CA ARG A 126 -14.05 -32.05 -6.44
C ARG A 126 -15.57 -32.07 -6.29
N LYS A 127 -16.24 -32.86 -7.13
CA LYS A 127 -17.55 -33.43 -6.78
C LYS A 127 -17.46 -33.94 -5.33
N PRO A 128 -18.42 -33.64 -4.44
CA PRO A 128 -18.51 -34.42 -3.22
C PRO A 128 -18.67 -35.88 -3.66
N ALA A 129 -17.79 -36.76 -3.17
CA ALA A 129 -18.09 -38.17 -3.21
C ALA A 129 -19.40 -38.33 -2.42
N MET A 130 -20.40 -38.97 -3.07
CA MET A 130 -21.64 -39.40 -2.42
C MET A 130 -21.35 -40.16 -1.12
#